data_AF-A0A6I3T916-F1
#
_entry.id   AF-A0A6I3T916-F1
#
_cell.length_a   1.000
_cell.length_b   1.000
_cell.length_c   1.000
_cell.angle_alpha   90.00
_cell.angle_beta   90.00
_cell.angle_gamma   90.00
#
_symmetry.space_group_name_H-M   'P 1'
#
loop_
_entity.id
_entity.type
_entity.pdbx_description
1 polymer ?
#
loop_
_entity_poly.entity_id
_entity_poly.type
_entity_poly.pdbx_seq_one_letter_code
_entity_poly.pdbx_strand_id
1 'polypeptide(L)'
;MAGKQLKRFEKWRAQLPARTAYFVQLVLDEIVPVFEANGLVRHADYGGDSAEAVARHTIGLQRRAGAAWPTVEISFDQRNRPMLGLTFALLPEPCYRQGTNGGAEIARIAANVVEGDAYFNLCKERGFIVNFGYWFALLPQRRARREIDQLKALLPFLLSLLDTGIPDDWVGQAGKVHPNVFANRGARQLARRRDGAAG
;
A
#
# COMPACT_ATOMS: atom_id res chain seq x y z
N MET A 1 -20.23 -12.37 9.58
CA MET A 1 -19.54 -11.49 10.53
C MET A 1 -18.39 -10.82 9.81
N ALA A 2 -18.54 -9.55 9.41
CA ALA A 2 -17.50 -8.77 8.76
C ALA A 2 -16.48 -8.23 9.78
N GLY A 3 -15.27 -7.88 9.33
CA GLY A 3 -14.28 -7.15 10.12
C GLY A 3 -13.33 -8.01 10.96
N LYS A 4 -13.23 -9.33 10.73
CA LYS A 4 -12.19 -10.16 11.37
C LYS A 4 -10.80 -9.67 11.00
N GLN A 5 -10.56 -9.19 9.76
CA GLN A 5 -9.28 -8.65 9.33
C GLN A 5 -8.84 -7.45 10.18
N LEU A 6 -9.77 -6.55 10.50
CA LEU A 6 -9.52 -5.41 11.38
C LEU A 6 -9.09 -5.88 12.77
N LYS A 7 -9.84 -6.84 13.35
CA LYS A 7 -9.51 -7.42 14.65
C LYS A 7 -8.16 -8.17 14.66
N ARG A 8 -7.83 -8.88 13.58
CA ARG A 8 -6.52 -9.56 13.43
C ARG A 8 -5.38 -8.55 13.43
N PHE A 9 -5.56 -7.43 12.73
CA PHE A 9 -4.59 -6.33 12.73
C PHE A 9 -4.40 -5.72 14.11
N GLU A 10 -5.48 -5.37 14.80
CA GLU A 10 -5.40 -4.79 16.15
C GLU A 10 -4.73 -5.73 17.15
N LYS A 11 -5.07 -7.03 17.10
CA LYS A 11 -4.44 -8.04 17.94
C LYS A 11 -2.94 -8.18 17.65
N TRP A 12 -2.54 -8.17 16.39
CA TRP A 12 -1.13 -8.21 16.00
C TRP A 12 -0.39 -6.95 16.49
N ARG A 13 -0.98 -5.76 16.28
CA ARG A 13 -0.42 -4.47 16.69
C ARG A 13 -0.13 -4.40 18.20
N ALA A 14 -1.03 -4.94 19.02
CA ALA A 14 -0.89 -4.95 20.47
C ALA A 14 0.29 -5.79 20.99
N GLN A 15 0.86 -6.67 20.15
CA GLN A 15 1.94 -7.59 20.53
C GLN A 15 3.31 -7.16 19.98
N LEU A 16 3.40 -5.97 19.39
CA LEU A 16 4.62 -5.52 18.73
C LEU A 16 5.70 -5.07 19.71
N PRO A 17 6.99 -5.36 19.42
CA PRO A 17 8.09 -4.72 20.13
C PRO A 17 8.01 -3.20 20.03
N ALA A 18 8.40 -2.48 21.09
CA ALA A 18 8.23 -1.02 21.21
C ALA A 18 8.72 -0.23 19.98
N ARG A 19 9.86 -0.62 19.40
CA ARG A 19 10.42 0.03 18.19
C ARG A 19 9.51 -0.13 16.97
N THR A 20 8.93 -1.30 16.78
CA THR A 20 8.01 -1.59 15.67
C THR A 20 6.65 -0.98 15.93
N ALA A 21 6.17 -1.04 17.18
CA ALA A 21 4.94 -0.37 17.60
C ALA A 21 4.99 1.14 17.31
N TYR A 22 6.10 1.81 17.64
CA TYR A 22 6.31 3.22 17.31
C TYR A 22 6.24 3.49 15.81
N PHE A 23 6.89 2.66 14.99
CA PHE A 23 6.86 2.82 13.53
C PHE A 23 5.46 2.61 12.95
N VAL A 24 4.75 1.57 13.39
CA VAL A 24 3.36 1.31 13.00
C VAL A 24 2.46 2.47 13.42
N GLN A 25 2.65 3.02 14.62
CA GLN A 25 1.87 4.15 15.10
C GLN A 25 2.09 5.41 14.25
N LEU A 26 3.33 5.73 13.85
CA LEU A 26 3.59 6.82 12.91
C LEU A 26 2.85 6.63 11.56
N VAL A 27 2.75 5.40 11.07
CA VAL A 27 2.00 5.12 9.82
C VAL A 27 0.51 5.36 10.03
N LEU A 28 -0.05 4.90 11.15
CA LEU A 28 -1.45 5.12 11.49
C LEU A 28 -1.78 6.60 11.68
N ASP A 29 -0.86 7.37 12.26
CA ASP A 29 -1.09 8.79 12.58
C ASP A 29 -0.79 9.72 11.40
N GLU A 30 0.13 9.35 10.51
CA GLU A 30 0.65 10.27 9.50
C GLU A 30 0.46 9.81 8.04
N ILE A 31 0.27 8.52 7.79
CA ILE A 31 0.14 7.96 6.43
C ILE A 31 -1.31 7.60 6.14
N VAL A 32 -1.98 6.85 7.02
CA VAL A 32 -3.38 6.44 6.84
C VAL A 32 -4.30 7.66 6.65
N PRO A 33 -4.19 8.76 7.41
CA PRO A 33 -5.06 9.91 7.22
C PRO A 33 -4.90 10.58 5.85
N VAL A 34 -3.73 10.46 5.21
CA VAL A 34 -3.53 10.98 3.84
C VAL A 34 -4.36 10.17 2.84
N PHE A 35 -4.44 8.85 3.00
CA PHE A 35 -5.30 8.00 2.18
C PHE A 35 -6.78 8.27 2.42
N GLU A 36 -7.19 8.38 3.69
CA GLU A 36 -8.57 8.64 4.09
C GLU A 36 -9.06 10.00 3.57
N ALA A 37 -8.21 11.04 3.62
CA ALA A 37 -8.51 12.35 3.05
C ALA A 37 -8.74 12.31 1.52
N ASN A 38 -8.27 11.26 0.83
CA ASN A 38 -8.47 11.04 -0.59
C ASN A 38 -9.57 9.99 -0.89
N GLY A 39 -10.38 9.63 0.13
CA GLY A 39 -11.53 8.74 0.01
C GLY A 39 -11.18 7.25 0.07
N LEU A 40 -9.92 6.87 0.31
CA LEU A 40 -9.55 5.48 0.54
C LEU A 40 -9.73 5.14 2.02
N VAL A 41 -10.75 4.33 2.34
CA VAL A 41 -11.10 3.99 3.72
C VAL A 41 -11.03 2.49 3.98
N ARG A 42 -10.92 2.11 5.26
CA ARG A 42 -10.92 0.70 5.67
C ARG A 42 -12.34 0.14 5.61
N HIS A 43 -12.53 -0.97 4.91
CA HIS A 43 -13.80 -1.69 4.87
C HIS A 43 -13.71 -3.04 5.59
N ALA A 44 -14.79 -3.42 6.27
CA ALA A 44 -14.84 -4.64 7.09
C ALA A 44 -14.90 -5.94 6.26
N ASP A 45 -15.37 -5.83 5.01
CA ASP A 45 -15.52 -6.89 4.00
C ASP A 45 -14.36 -6.93 2.99
N TYR A 46 -13.37 -6.03 3.13
CA TYR A 46 -12.17 -6.01 2.29
C TYR A 46 -11.47 -7.38 2.26
N GLY A 47 -11.13 -7.86 1.05
CA GLY A 47 -10.55 -9.20 0.85
C GLY A 47 -11.48 -10.35 1.26
N GLY A 48 -12.79 -10.13 1.35
CA GLY A 48 -13.77 -11.12 1.79
C GLY A 48 -13.58 -11.52 3.27
N ASP A 49 -12.90 -10.69 4.05
CA ASP A 49 -12.54 -10.95 5.46
C ASP A 49 -11.63 -12.19 5.68
N SER A 50 -11.07 -12.74 4.60
CA SER A 50 -10.21 -13.94 4.62
C SER A 50 -8.81 -13.64 5.14
N ALA A 51 -8.26 -14.53 5.95
CA ALA A 51 -6.86 -14.44 6.40
C ALA A 51 -5.86 -14.81 5.29
N GLU A 52 -6.30 -15.57 4.28
CA GLU A 52 -5.50 -15.89 3.10
C GLU A 52 -5.40 -14.68 2.16
N ALA A 53 -6.48 -13.90 2.05
CA ALA A 53 -6.51 -12.70 1.22
C ALA A 53 -5.85 -11.49 1.91
N VAL A 54 -6.04 -11.32 3.22
CA VAL A 54 -5.53 -10.16 3.97
C VAL A 54 -4.81 -10.63 5.22
N ALA A 55 -3.48 -10.52 5.18
CA ALA A 55 -2.61 -10.89 6.27
C ALA A 55 -2.85 -10.03 7.52
N ARG A 56 -2.55 -10.59 8.70
CA ARG A 56 -2.76 -9.90 9.99
C ARG A 56 -1.94 -8.61 10.17
N HIS A 57 -0.90 -8.42 9.36
CA HIS A 57 0.02 -7.28 9.42
C HIS A 57 -0.19 -6.34 8.23
N THR A 58 -1.39 -6.32 7.67
CA THR A 58 -1.75 -5.52 6.49
C THR A 58 -2.94 -4.63 6.80
N ILE A 59 -2.90 -3.40 6.31
CA ILE A 59 -4.02 -2.46 6.29
C ILE A 59 -4.49 -2.34 4.85
N GLY A 60 -5.73 -2.79 4.58
CA GLY A 60 -6.40 -2.56 3.30
C GLY A 60 -7.26 -1.31 3.32
N LEU A 61 -7.12 -0.47 2.29
CA LEU A 61 -7.84 0.78 2.08
C LEU A 61 -8.41 0.80 0.66
N GLN A 62 -9.67 1.21 0.50
CA GLN A 62 -10.32 1.19 -0.81
C GLN A 62 -11.28 2.37 -0.96
N ARG A 63 -11.26 2.99 -2.15
CA ARG A 63 -12.26 3.96 -2.59
C ARG A 63 -13.23 3.28 -3.55
N ARG A 64 -14.46 3.03 -3.08
CA ARG A 64 -15.49 2.28 -3.80
C ARG A 64 -16.31 3.16 -4.75
N ALA A 65 -15.65 3.76 -5.74
CA ALA A 65 -16.28 4.69 -6.66
C ALA A 65 -15.67 4.60 -8.06
N GLY A 66 -16.49 4.87 -9.08
CA GLY A 66 -16.08 4.87 -10.49
C GLY A 66 -16.01 3.47 -11.10
N ALA A 67 -15.54 3.43 -12.36
CA ALA A 67 -15.42 2.21 -13.15
C ALA A 67 -14.33 1.26 -12.61
N ALA A 68 -13.21 1.81 -12.15
CA ALA A 68 -12.15 1.07 -11.47
C ALA A 68 -12.01 1.59 -10.04
N TRP A 69 -11.90 0.70 -9.04
CA TRP A 69 -11.81 1.08 -7.63
C TRP A 69 -10.36 1.17 -7.17
N PRO A 70 -9.87 2.37 -6.81
CA PRO A 70 -8.56 2.53 -6.19
C PRO A 70 -8.45 1.76 -4.90
N THR A 71 -7.41 0.94 -4.80
CA THR A 71 -7.17 0.07 -3.66
C THR A 71 -5.71 0.13 -3.27
N VAL A 72 -5.45 0.19 -1.97
CA VAL A 72 -4.10 0.25 -1.40
C VAL A 72 -3.98 -0.75 -0.25
N GLU A 73 -2.86 -1.45 -0.20
CA GLU A 73 -2.44 -2.23 0.95
C GLU A 73 -1.13 -1.70 1.52
N ILE A 74 -1.14 -1.43 2.83
CA ILE A 74 0.05 -1.17 3.62
C ILE A 74 0.41 -2.45 4.35
N SER A 75 1.46 -3.12 3.92
CA SER A 75 1.92 -4.39 4.49
C SER A 75 3.18 -4.18 5.33
N PHE A 76 3.10 -4.50 6.61
CA PHE A 76 4.22 -4.45 7.55
C PHE A 76 5.05 -5.75 7.50
N ASP A 77 6.28 -5.71 8.01
CA ASP A 77 7.10 -6.92 8.05
C ASP A 77 6.54 -7.98 9.00
N GLN A 78 6.31 -9.19 8.48
CA GLN A 78 5.78 -10.33 9.24
C GLN A 78 6.67 -10.80 10.41
N ARG A 79 7.97 -10.44 10.39
CA ARG A 79 8.92 -10.73 11.49
C ARG A 79 8.94 -9.61 12.53
N ASN A 80 7.94 -8.72 12.51
CA ASN A 80 7.77 -7.58 13.40
C ASN A 80 8.96 -6.61 13.38
N ARG A 81 9.62 -6.43 12.23
CA ARG A 81 10.64 -5.37 12.03
C ARG A 81 9.95 -4.05 11.65
N PRO A 82 10.54 -2.87 11.95
CA PRO A 82 9.98 -1.57 11.59
C PRO A 82 10.18 -1.29 10.10
N MET A 83 9.44 -2.04 9.28
CA MET A 83 9.45 -1.96 7.82
C MET A 83 8.02 -2.07 7.29
N LEU A 84 7.72 -1.33 6.21
CA LEU A 84 6.46 -1.41 5.47
C LEU A 84 6.67 -1.43 3.95
N GLY A 85 5.70 -1.93 3.20
CA GLY A 85 5.57 -1.80 1.76
C GLY A 85 4.16 -1.33 1.43
N LEU A 86 4.01 -0.60 0.33
CA LEU A 86 2.70 -0.21 -0.17
C LEU A 86 2.46 -0.82 -1.55
N THR A 87 1.32 -1.46 -1.70
CA THR A 87 0.82 -1.94 -2.99
C THR A 87 -0.39 -1.10 -3.36
N PHE A 88 -0.43 -0.63 -4.60
CA PHE A 88 -1.50 0.19 -5.16
C PHE A 88 -2.08 -0.55 -6.36
N ALA A 89 -3.39 -0.56 -6.49
CA ALA A 89 -4.08 -1.22 -7.59
C ALA A 89 -5.36 -0.47 -7.99
N LEU A 90 -5.80 -0.72 -9.22
CA LEU A 90 -7.12 -0.35 -9.71
C LEU A 90 -7.93 -1.62 -9.92
N LEU A 91 -9.02 -1.80 -9.17
CA LEU A 91 -9.84 -3.01 -9.29
C LEU A 91 -10.91 -2.84 -10.37
N PRO A 92 -10.92 -3.70 -11.40
CA PRO A 92 -11.93 -3.69 -12.45
C PRO A 92 -13.24 -4.31 -11.97
N GLU A 93 -14.25 -4.29 -12.81
CA GLU A 93 -15.43 -5.15 -12.68
C GLU A 93 -15.61 -5.92 -14.00
N PRO A 94 -15.61 -7.26 -13.98
CA PRO A 94 -15.52 -8.18 -12.83
C PRO A 94 -14.09 -8.36 -12.26
N CYS A 95 -13.98 -8.83 -11.01
CA CYS A 95 -12.70 -9.22 -10.39
C CYS A 95 -12.51 -10.74 -10.41
N TYR A 96 -11.28 -11.22 -10.58
CA TYR A 96 -10.95 -12.65 -10.57
C TYR A 96 -9.89 -12.99 -9.53
N ARG A 97 -10.18 -13.98 -8.68
CA ARG A 97 -9.23 -14.52 -7.71
C ARG A 97 -8.72 -15.88 -8.17
N GLN A 98 -7.40 -16.03 -8.22
CA GLN A 98 -6.78 -17.31 -8.51
C GLN A 98 -6.97 -18.26 -7.32
N GLY A 99 -7.52 -19.44 -7.58
CA GLY A 99 -7.65 -20.53 -6.62
C GLY A 99 -7.07 -21.84 -7.18
N THR A 100 -7.19 -22.91 -6.41
CA THR A 100 -6.66 -24.25 -6.76
C THR A 100 -7.22 -24.81 -8.07
N ASN A 101 -8.44 -24.39 -8.45
CA ASN A 101 -9.14 -24.85 -9.65
C ASN A 101 -9.17 -23.79 -10.77
N GLY A 102 -8.28 -22.79 -10.71
CA GLY A 102 -8.23 -21.66 -11.64
C GLY A 102 -8.84 -20.37 -11.08
N GLY A 103 -8.99 -19.37 -11.94
CA GLY A 103 -9.56 -18.08 -11.58
C GLY A 103 -11.07 -18.17 -11.40
N ALA A 104 -11.56 -17.80 -10.22
CA ALA A 104 -12.99 -17.66 -9.95
C ALA A 104 -13.36 -16.17 -9.94
N GLU A 105 -14.50 -15.83 -10.55
CA GLU A 105 -15.07 -14.50 -10.43
C GLU A 105 -15.48 -14.26 -8.97
N ILE A 106 -15.11 -13.09 -8.45
CA ILE A 106 -15.48 -12.65 -7.11
C ILE A 106 -16.12 -11.27 -7.19
N ALA A 107 -17.01 -10.99 -6.24
CA ALA A 107 -17.53 -9.64 -6.08
C ALA A 107 -16.36 -8.68 -5.78
N ARG A 108 -16.26 -7.56 -6.52
CA ARG A 108 -15.22 -6.54 -6.34
C ARG A 108 -15.11 -6.02 -4.90
N ILE A 109 -16.20 -6.05 -4.15
CA ILE A 109 -16.23 -5.71 -2.72
C ILE A 109 -15.34 -6.61 -1.85
N ALA A 110 -15.15 -7.87 -2.25
CA ALA A 110 -14.36 -8.89 -1.59
C ALA A 110 -12.96 -9.04 -2.21
N ALA A 111 -12.63 -8.22 -3.21
CA ALA A 111 -11.31 -8.18 -3.82
C ALA A 111 -10.33 -7.33 -2.97
N ASN A 112 -9.05 -7.57 -3.20
CA ASN A 112 -7.91 -6.87 -2.62
C ASN A 112 -6.96 -6.43 -3.75
N VAL A 113 -5.82 -5.84 -3.42
CA VAL A 113 -4.88 -5.31 -4.43
C VAL A 113 -4.36 -6.32 -5.45
N VAL A 114 -4.36 -7.63 -5.17
CA VAL A 114 -3.82 -8.64 -6.10
C VAL A 114 -4.79 -8.98 -7.23
N GLU A 115 -6.05 -8.60 -7.10
CA GLU A 115 -7.09 -8.77 -8.13
C GLU A 115 -7.26 -7.52 -9.01
N GLY A 116 -6.33 -6.56 -8.95
CA GLY A 116 -6.33 -5.41 -9.85
C GLY A 116 -5.65 -5.71 -11.19
N ASP A 117 -6.19 -5.16 -12.27
CA ASP A 117 -5.64 -5.31 -13.63
C ASP A 117 -4.32 -4.56 -13.81
N ALA A 118 -4.14 -3.49 -13.04
CA ALA A 118 -2.90 -2.73 -12.99
C ALA A 118 -2.53 -2.48 -11.53
N TYR A 119 -1.29 -2.81 -11.17
CA TYR A 119 -0.77 -2.55 -9.84
C TYR A 119 0.71 -2.16 -9.83
N PHE A 120 1.08 -1.39 -8.82
CA PHE A 120 2.47 -1.02 -8.56
C PHE A 120 2.78 -1.08 -7.07
N ASN A 121 4.06 -1.32 -6.77
CA ASN A 121 4.54 -1.43 -5.41
C ASN A 121 5.55 -0.32 -5.14
N LEU A 122 5.36 0.40 -4.05
CA LEU A 122 6.34 1.36 -3.58
C LEU A 122 7.30 0.67 -2.60
N CYS A 123 8.57 0.54 -3.02
CA CYS A 123 9.60 -0.17 -2.26
C CYS A 123 11.04 0.36 -2.57
N LYS A 124 11.96 0.39 -1.58
CA LYS A 124 13.35 0.88 -1.71
C LYS A 124 14.35 0.04 -2.53
N GLU A 125 14.31 -1.29 -2.61
CA GLU A 125 15.24 -2.06 -3.50
C GLU A 125 15.01 -3.59 -3.69
N ARG A 126 15.83 -4.23 -4.54
CA ARG A 126 15.52 -5.43 -5.36
C ARG A 126 15.28 -6.74 -4.60
N GLY A 127 14.17 -7.40 -4.96
CA GLY A 127 13.81 -8.79 -4.59
C GLY A 127 12.38 -8.96 -4.06
N PHE A 128 11.73 -7.87 -3.61
CA PHE A 128 10.45 -7.84 -2.84
C PHE A 128 10.55 -8.64 -1.51
N ILE A 129 9.88 -8.33 -0.39
CA ILE A 129 8.57 -7.75 -0.05
C ILE A 129 8.81 -6.86 1.20
N VAL A 130 8.42 -5.57 1.18
CA VAL A 130 8.55 -4.56 2.28
C VAL A 130 9.86 -3.74 2.30
N ASN A 131 9.78 -2.40 2.20
CA ASN A 131 10.94 -1.62 1.75
C ASN A 131 10.83 -0.07 1.99
N PHE A 132 10.19 0.34 3.08
CA PHE A 132 10.50 1.57 3.83
C PHE A 132 10.74 1.13 5.26
N GLY A 133 11.79 1.62 5.91
CA GLY A 133 12.15 1.16 7.25
C GLY A 133 13.65 0.99 7.44
N TYR A 134 14.03 0.45 8.60
CA TYR A 134 15.45 0.39 9.00
C TYR A 134 15.71 -0.76 9.97
N TRP A 135 16.79 -1.53 9.74
CA TRP A 135 17.11 -2.72 10.55
C TRP A 135 17.99 -2.38 11.76
N PHE A 136 19.07 -1.66 11.53
CA PHE A 136 20.01 -1.23 12.57
C PHE A 136 20.26 0.27 12.43
N ALA A 137 19.83 1.05 13.43
CA ALA A 137 20.09 2.48 13.47
C ALA A 137 20.33 2.91 14.92
N LEU A 138 21.41 3.66 15.13
CA LEU A 138 21.75 4.29 16.41
C LEU A 138 20.67 5.29 16.87
N LEU A 139 19.89 5.84 15.93
CA LEU A 139 18.78 6.77 16.20
C LEU A 139 17.51 6.30 15.46
N PRO A 140 16.84 5.26 15.98
CA PRO A 140 15.76 4.57 15.28
C PRO A 140 14.57 5.50 14.98
N GLN A 141 14.19 6.35 15.94
CA GLN A 141 13.03 7.24 15.80
C GLN A 141 13.23 8.35 14.77
N ARG A 142 14.42 9.00 14.75
CA ARG A 142 14.72 10.03 13.75
C ARG A 142 14.70 9.46 12.34
N ARG A 143 15.24 8.24 12.16
CA ARG A 143 15.21 7.55 10.88
C ARG A 143 13.78 7.18 10.50
N ALA A 144 12.99 6.65 11.43
CA ALA A 144 11.57 6.36 11.22
C ALA A 144 10.81 7.59 10.70
N ARG A 145 10.95 8.75 11.36
CA ARG A 145 10.31 10.00 10.93
C ARG A 145 10.72 10.41 9.52
N ARG A 146 12.02 10.41 9.22
CA ARG A 146 12.52 10.74 7.88
C ARG A 146 11.95 9.82 6.79
N GLU A 147 11.82 8.53 7.08
CA GLU A 147 11.20 7.56 6.16
C GLU A 147 9.72 7.85 5.92
N ILE A 148 8.99 8.20 6.99
CA ILE A 148 7.59 8.61 6.94
C ILE A 148 7.43 9.91 6.14
N ASP A 149 8.29 10.92 6.36
CA ASP A 149 8.27 12.17 5.60
C ASP A 149 8.53 11.94 4.11
N GLN A 150 9.48 11.07 3.77
CA GLN A 150 9.74 10.68 2.38
C GLN A 150 8.53 10.00 1.75
N LEU A 151 7.90 9.08 2.47
CA LEU A 151 6.68 8.41 2.02
C LEU A 151 5.55 9.43 1.81
N LYS A 152 5.26 10.29 2.78
CA LYS A 152 4.25 11.36 2.69
C LYS A 152 4.48 12.25 1.49
N ALA A 153 5.73 12.63 1.21
CA ALA A 153 6.08 13.48 0.07
C ALA A 153 5.77 12.82 -1.29
N LEU A 154 5.80 11.48 -1.35
CA LEU A 154 5.48 10.71 -2.55
C LEU A 154 3.98 10.49 -2.75
N LEU A 155 3.20 10.38 -1.66
CA LEU A 155 1.78 10.02 -1.73
C LEU A 155 0.95 10.85 -2.72
N PRO A 156 1.07 12.19 -2.81
CA PRO A 156 0.28 12.97 -3.75
C PRO A 156 0.45 12.53 -5.21
N PHE A 157 1.67 12.14 -5.61
CA PHE A 157 1.91 11.61 -6.94
C PHE A 157 1.26 10.24 -7.12
N LEU A 158 1.41 9.34 -6.15
CA LEU A 158 0.86 7.99 -6.24
C LEU A 158 -0.67 7.99 -6.26
N LEU A 159 -1.28 8.87 -5.49
CA LEU A 159 -2.72 9.08 -5.47
C LEU A 159 -3.20 9.66 -6.80
N SER A 160 -2.46 10.61 -7.39
CA SER A 160 -2.82 11.13 -8.72
C SER A 160 -2.84 10.06 -9.80
N LEU A 161 -1.94 9.06 -9.74
CA LEU A 161 -1.97 7.92 -10.66
C LEU A 161 -3.21 7.04 -10.48
N LEU A 162 -3.72 6.91 -9.26
CA LEU A 162 -4.96 6.19 -9.00
C LEU A 162 -6.19 6.97 -9.47
N ASP A 163 -6.13 8.30 -9.46
CA ASP A 163 -7.22 9.16 -9.93
C ASP A 163 -7.27 9.23 -11.47
N THR A 164 -6.11 9.37 -12.11
CA THR A 164 -6.01 9.55 -13.57
C THR A 164 -5.89 8.24 -14.34
N GLY A 165 -5.72 7.12 -13.65
CA GLY A 165 -5.38 5.84 -14.25
C GLY A 165 -3.86 5.63 -14.34
N ILE A 166 -3.46 4.36 -14.25
CA ILE A 166 -2.09 3.92 -14.51
C ILE A 166 -1.91 3.87 -16.03
N PRO A 167 -0.92 4.57 -16.61
CA PRO A 167 -0.72 4.56 -18.07
C PRO A 167 -0.44 3.15 -18.60
N ASP A 168 -1.10 2.76 -19.69
CA ASP A 168 -0.99 1.41 -20.26
C ASP A 168 0.45 1.07 -20.67
N ASP A 169 1.22 2.05 -21.15
CA ASP A 169 2.64 1.87 -21.52
C ASP A 169 3.55 1.59 -20.30
N TRP A 170 3.03 1.76 -19.08
CA TRP A 170 3.75 1.43 -17.85
C TRP A 170 3.48 -0.01 -17.41
N VAL A 171 2.38 -0.61 -17.88
CA VAL A 171 1.91 -1.93 -17.46
C VAL A 171 2.62 -3.01 -18.26
N GLY A 172 3.44 -3.80 -17.57
CA GLY A 172 4.14 -4.95 -18.12
C GLY A 172 3.31 -6.23 -18.05
N GLN A 173 3.99 -7.38 -18.15
CA GLN A 173 3.35 -8.68 -18.00
C GLN A 173 2.60 -8.81 -16.66
N ALA A 174 1.40 -9.41 -16.73
CA ALA A 174 0.51 -9.66 -15.60
C ALA A 174 0.09 -8.39 -14.81
N GLY A 175 -0.10 -7.26 -15.50
CA GLY A 175 -0.64 -6.05 -14.87
C GLY A 175 0.36 -5.26 -14.02
N LYS A 176 1.63 -5.69 -13.96
CA LYS A 176 2.63 -5.09 -13.10
C LYS A 176 3.28 -3.88 -13.74
N VAL A 177 3.29 -2.74 -13.07
CA VAL A 177 4.02 -1.55 -13.54
C VAL A 177 5.53 -1.79 -13.54
N HIS A 178 6.19 -1.40 -14.64
CA HIS A 178 7.62 -1.51 -14.81
C HIS A 178 8.39 -0.66 -13.77
N PRO A 179 9.29 -1.27 -12.95
CA PRO A 179 10.02 -0.55 -11.90
C PRO A 179 10.84 0.65 -12.41
N ASN A 180 11.42 0.53 -13.60
CA ASN A 180 12.27 1.56 -14.20
C ASN A 180 11.49 2.80 -14.63
N VAL A 181 10.23 2.63 -15.06
CA VAL A 181 9.37 3.74 -15.47
C VAL A 181 8.96 4.56 -14.24
N PHE A 182 8.57 3.84 -13.19
CA PHE A 182 8.18 4.41 -11.91
C PHE A 182 9.32 5.17 -11.22
N ALA A 183 10.51 4.58 -11.12
CA ALA A 183 11.67 5.22 -10.48
C ALA A 183 12.12 6.51 -11.19
N ASN A 184 12.15 6.51 -12.53
CA ASN A 184 12.59 7.66 -13.32
C ASN A 184 11.62 8.85 -13.28
N ARG A 185 10.32 8.60 -13.12
CA ARG A 185 9.28 9.65 -13.05
C ARG A 185 9.10 10.15 -11.62
N GLY A 186 9.05 9.25 -10.64
CA GLY A 186 8.99 9.60 -9.22
C GLY A 186 10.20 10.43 -8.77
N ALA A 187 11.41 10.07 -9.21
CA ALA A 187 12.61 10.86 -8.93
C ALA A 187 12.55 12.27 -9.53
N ARG A 188 12.05 12.43 -10.76
CA ARG A 188 11.87 13.74 -11.41
C ARG A 188 10.88 14.62 -10.66
N GLN A 189 9.82 14.04 -10.11
CA GLN A 189 8.80 14.79 -9.38
C GLN A 189 9.27 15.20 -7.98
N LEU A 190 10.03 14.34 -7.30
CA LEU A 190 10.73 14.69 -6.06
C LEU A 190 11.77 15.80 -6.28
N ALA A 191 12.50 15.77 -7.39
CA ALA A 191 13.47 16.82 -7.76
C ALA A 191 12.77 18.17 -7.99
N ARG A 192 11.71 18.20 -8.81
CA ARG A 192 10.93 19.43 -9.08
C ARG A 192 10.36 20.09 -7.82
N ARG A 193 9.96 19.29 -6.82
CA ARG A 193 9.45 19.83 -5.54
C ARG A 193 10.55 20.41 -4.64
N ARG A 194 11.78 19.91 -4.73
CA ARG A 194 12.93 20.51 -4.02
C ARG A 194 13.29 21.88 -4.61
N ASP A 195 13.25 21.99 -5.93
CA ASP A 195 13.60 23.23 -6.61
C ASP A 195 12.50 24.30 -6.44
N GLY A 196 11.23 23.89 -6.37
CA GLY A 196 10.09 24.80 -6.13
C GLY A 196 9.88 25.22 -4.67
N ALA A 197 10.58 24.63 -3.70
CA ALA A 197 10.51 25.01 -2.28
C ALA A 197 11.65 25.97 -1.86
N ALA A 198 12.53 26.34 -2.79
CA ALA A 198 13.66 27.25 -2.57
C ALA A 198 13.46 28.64 -3.20
N GLY A 199 12.23 28.96 -3.65
CA GLY A 199 11.85 30.24 -4.24
C GLY A 199 10.85 31.01 -3.37
#